data_AF-A0A1S3JFC6-F1
#
_entry.id   AF-A0A1S3JFC6-F1
#
_cell.length_a   1.000
_cell.length_b   1.000
_cell.length_c   1.000
_cell.angle_alpha   90.00
_cell.angle_beta   90.00
_cell.angle_gamma   90.00
#
_symmetry.space_group_name_H-M   'P 1'
#
loop_
_entity.id
_entity.type
_entity.pdbx_description
1 polymer ?
#
loop_
_entity_poly.entity_id
_entity_poly.type
_entity_poly.pdbx_seq_one_letter_code
_entity_poly.pdbx_strand_id
1 'polypeptide(L)'
;MSVSAYTLVAICVFRCIAIASPLHSSVTLTKRHSGTANLIVWLAMIVINIPAAIFYTEQRKNYCHFVYRFEYQKYIFNTITIGIDFLLPMMLFCGGTMFIIRTLCKRNKAICKINGTQRGATETEHSRRNTRKLMVLVVSVAVVYFLSWLPFQLIALVNTIQTHGTIDDCSSYVISTVAQLLAFANSCFNPIIYNFASAGFRRAFVKALKCCPILRLRRTSTGETRSTNLGMGDIPMGDRQSRKRLITS
;
A
#
# COMPACT_ATOMS: atom_id res chain seq x y z
N MET A 1 -10.01 -7.62 0.26
CA MET A 1 -9.03 -8.16 -0.71
C MET A 1 -9.07 -7.36 -2.00
N SER A 2 -10.17 -7.42 -2.74
CA SER A 2 -10.31 -6.91 -4.12
C SER A 2 -9.85 -5.47 -4.32
N VAL A 3 -10.34 -4.51 -3.53
CA VAL A 3 -9.95 -3.10 -3.66
C VAL A 3 -8.43 -2.93 -3.63
N SER A 4 -7.73 -3.55 -2.67
CA SER A 4 -6.28 -3.45 -2.54
C SER A 4 -5.54 -3.99 -3.77
N ALA A 5 -5.96 -5.16 -4.30
CA ALA A 5 -5.42 -5.73 -5.54
C ALA A 5 -5.61 -4.80 -6.74
N TYR A 6 -6.83 -4.30 -6.94
CA TYR A 6 -7.13 -3.43 -8.07
C TYR A 6 -6.52 -2.04 -7.94
N THR A 7 -6.29 -1.54 -6.72
CA THR A 7 -5.47 -0.34 -6.50
C THR A 7 -4.02 -0.59 -6.93
N LEU A 8 -3.43 -1.76 -6.65
CA LEU A 8 -2.09 -2.10 -7.14
C LEU A 8 -2.03 -2.19 -8.67
N VAL A 9 -3.06 -2.78 -9.30
CA VAL A 9 -3.20 -2.80 -10.76
C VAL A 9 -3.31 -1.38 -11.32
N ALA A 10 -4.16 -0.54 -10.73
CA ALA A 10 -4.31 0.86 -11.14
C ALA A 10 -2.98 1.61 -11.02
N ILE A 11 -2.24 1.46 -9.91
CA ILE A 11 -0.90 2.02 -9.74
C ILE A 11 0.04 1.50 -10.85
N CYS A 12 -0.01 0.21 -11.18
CA CYS A 12 0.78 -0.36 -12.27
C CYS A 12 0.41 0.27 -13.63
N VAL A 13 -0.88 0.42 -13.94
CA VAL A 13 -1.36 1.07 -15.18
C VAL A 13 -0.90 2.51 -15.25
N PHE A 14 -1.01 3.28 -14.16
CA PHE A 14 -0.48 4.63 -14.08
C PHE A 14 1.02 4.67 -14.40
N ARG A 15 1.79 3.67 -13.95
CA ARG A 15 3.22 3.54 -14.27
C ARG A 15 3.46 3.14 -15.72
N CYS A 16 2.65 2.25 -16.27
CA CYS A 16 2.71 1.89 -17.69
C CYS A 16 2.49 3.12 -18.58
N ILE A 17 1.48 3.95 -18.29
CA ILE A 17 1.19 5.18 -19.04
C ILE A 17 2.34 6.19 -18.91
N ALA A 18 2.84 6.41 -17.68
CA ALA A 18 3.96 7.32 -17.42
C ALA A 18 5.21 6.93 -18.21
N ILE A 19 5.49 5.63 -18.29
CA ILE A 19 6.67 5.10 -18.97
C ILE A 19 6.43 5.07 -20.48
N ALA A 20 5.28 4.62 -20.98
CA ALA A 20 5.03 4.55 -22.42
C ALA A 20 5.09 5.94 -23.09
N SER A 21 4.43 6.94 -22.50
CA SER A 21 4.20 8.24 -23.14
C SER A 21 4.56 9.43 -22.22
N PRO A 22 5.85 9.77 -22.07
CA PRO A 22 6.29 10.80 -21.12
C PRO A 22 5.63 12.17 -21.34
N LEU A 23 5.42 12.59 -22.59
CA LEU A 23 4.81 13.88 -22.93
C LEU A 23 3.30 13.96 -22.61
N HIS A 24 2.55 12.88 -22.82
CA HIS A 24 1.13 12.83 -22.51
C HIS A 24 0.87 12.55 -21.01
N SER A 25 1.84 11.93 -20.33
CA SER A 25 1.73 11.51 -18.95
C SER A 25 1.58 12.68 -17.96
N SER A 26 2.17 13.84 -18.22
CA SER A 26 2.05 15.03 -17.38
C SER A 26 0.62 15.58 -17.34
N VAL A 27 -0.14 15.40 -18.42
CA VAL A 27 -1.54 15.83 -18.54
C VAL A 27 -2.50 14.78 -17.95
N THR A 28 -2.22 13.48 -18.17
CA THR A 28 -3.09 12.39 -17.70
C THR A 28 -2.86 12.00 -16.24
N LEU A 29 -1.68 12.23 -15.66
CA LEU A 29 -1.33 11.75 -14.31
C LEU A 29 -1.46 12.84 -13.23
N THR A 30 -2.62 13.48 -13.16
CA THR A 30 -2.90 14.46 -12.10
C THR A 30 -3.42 13.78 -10.84
N LYS A 31 -3.28 14.46 -9.68
CA LYS A 31 -3.87 13.99 -8.41
C LYS A 31 -5.38 13.74 -8.52
N ARG A 32 -6.09 14.55 -9.32
CA ARG A 32 -7.53 14.40 -9.56
C ARG A 32 -7.82 13.08 -10.27
N HIS A 33 -7.10 12.75 -11.33
CA HIS A 33 -7.28 11.49 -12.04
C HIS A 33 -6.97 10.27 -11.16
N SER A 34 -5.94 10.31 -10.31
CA SER A 34 -5.68 9.24 -9.35
C SER A 34 -6.80 9.07 -8.32
N GLY A 35 -7.37 10.19 -7.83
CA GLY A 35 -8.51 10.16 -6.91
C GLY A 35 -9.77 9.56 -7.56
N THR A 36 -10.11 10.02 -8.77
CA THR A 36 -11.26 9.49 -9.53
C THR A 36 -11.09 8.01 -9.86
N ALA A 37 -9.90 7.59 -10.33
CA ALA A 37 -9.64 6.18 -10.62
C ALA A 37 -9.78 5.30 -9.37
N ASN A 38 -9.30 5.76 -8.22
CA ASN A 38 -9.48 5.03 -6.98
C ASN A 38 -10.97 4.94 -6.60
N LEU A 39 -11.73 6.03 -6.69
CA LEU A 39 -13.17 6.00 -6.43
C LEU A 39 -13.91 5.01 -7.34
N ILE A 40 -13.57 4.98 -8.63
CA ILE A 40 -14.14 4.02 -9.58
C ILE A 40 -13.83 2.58 -9.17
N VAL A 41 -12.59 2.29 -8.77
CA VAL A 41 -12.21 0.95 -8.28
C VAL A 41 -13.03 0.56 -7.06
N TRP A 42 -13.22 1.47 -6.10
CA TRP A 42 -14.03 1.21 -4.91
C TRP A 42 -15.48 0.87 -5.27
N LEU A 43 -16.12 1.69 -6.09
CA LEU A 43 -17.51 1.47 -6.49
C LEU A 43 -17.67 0.18 -7.30
N ALA A 44 -16.78 -0.08 -8.25
CA ALA A 44 -16.81 -1.30 -9.05
C ALA A 44 -16.66 -2.56 -8.20
N MET A 45 -15.72 -2.56 -7.24
CA MET A 45 -15.48 -3.71 -6.38
C MET A 45 -16.64 -3.99 -5.42
N ILE A 46 -17.31 -2.94 -4.92
CA ILE A 46 -18.55 -3.10 -4.14
C ILE A 46 -19.58 -3.83 -4.99
N VAL A 47 -19.87 -3.33 -6.19
CA VAL A 47 -20.90 -3.90 -7.08
C VAL A 47 -20.60 -5.38 -7.40
N ILE A 48 -19.36 -5.68 -7.77
CA ILE A 48 -18.94 -7.05 -8.12
C ILE A 48 -19.07 -8.01 -6.92
N ASN A 49 -18.82 -7.53 -5.70
CA ASN A 49 -18.83 -8.36 -4.50
C ASN A 49 -20.19 -8.38 -3.76
N ILE A 50 -21.21 -7.65 -4.22
CA ILE A 50 -22.56 -7.70 -3.65
C ILE A 50 -23.11 -9.13 -3.56
N PRO A 51 -23.05 -9.98 -4.61
CA PRO A 51 -23.55 -11.35 -4.53
C PRO A 51 -22.82 -12.16 -3.46
N ALA A 52 -21.50 -12.00 -3.34
CA ALA A 52 -20.70 -12.66 -2.33
C ALA A 52 -21.11 -12.24 -0.90
N ALA A 53 -21.49 -10.99 -0.70
CA ALA A 53 -22.01 -10.48 0.57
C ALA A 53 -23.42 -11.02 0.88
N ILE A 54 -24.31 -11.12 -0.11
CA ILE A 54 -25.68 -11.63 0.08
C ILE A 54 -25.66 -13.14 0.38
N PHE A 55 -24.79 -13.90 -0.27
CA PHE A 55 -24.67 -15.34 -0.05
C PHE A 55 -23.88 -15.71 1.20
N TYR A 56 -23.33 -14.72 1.91
CA TYR A 56 -22.62 -14.96 3.16
C TYR A 56 -23.61 -15.40 4.24
N THR A 57 -23.56 -16.68 4.61
CA THR A 57 -24.30 -17.21 5.75
C THR A 57 -23.35 -17.88 6.73
N GLU A 58 -23.42 -17.46 8.00
CA GLU A 58 -22.64 -18.02 9.09
C GLU A 58 -23.47 -19.06 9.85
N GLN A 59 -22.92 -20.26 10.05
CA GLN A 59 -23.49 -21.25 10.97
C GLN A 59 -22.60 -21.32 12.21
N ARG A 60 -23.17 -21.01 13.37
CA ARG A 60 -22.50 -21.16 14.67
C ARG A 60 -22.85 -22.49 15.31
N LYS A 61 -22.08 -23.53 14.97
CA LYS A 61 -22.00 -24.76 15.78
C LYS A 61 -20.53 -24.98 16.13
N ASN A 62 -20.17 -24.72 17.38
CA ASN A 62 -18.82 -24.82 17.99
C ASN A 62 -17.68 -23.99 17.35
N TYR A 63 -17.76 -23.60 16.07
CA TYR A 63 -16.83 -22.71 15.39
C TYR A 63 -17.52 -21.99 14.21
N CYS A 64 -17.00 -20.81 13.86
CA CYS A 64 -17.48 -20.00 12.74
C CYS A 64 -16.94 -20.59 11.43
N HIS A 65 -17.84 -21.07 10.57
CA HIS A 65 -17.48 -21.50 9.22
C HIS A 65 -18.51 -21.02 8.20
N PHE A 66 -18.03 -20.80 6.98
CA PHE A 66 -18.85 -20.40 5.86
C PHE A 66 -19.64 -21.60 5.35
N VAL A 67 -20.97 -21.46 5.22
CA VAL A 67 -21.83 -22.53 4.69
C VAL A 67 -22.51 -22.06 3.42
N TYR A 68 -22.37 -22.86 2.36
CA TYR A 68 -23.11 -22.69 1.12
C TYR A 68 -24.47 -23.39 1.26
N ARG A 69 -25.58 -22.67 1.03
CA ARG A 69 -26.92 -23.27 1.07
C ARG A 69 -27.21 -24.10 -0.18
N PHE A 70 -26.64 -23.71 -1.31
CA PHE A 70 -26.79 -24.39 -2.59
C PHE A 70 -25.46 -24.43 -3.34
N GLU A 71 -25.28 -25.44 -4.21
CA GLU A 71 -24.04 -25.60 -4.99
C GLU A 71 -23.73 -24.40 -5.90
N TYR A 72 -24.76 -23.81 -6.53
CA TYR A 72 -24.55 -22.63 -7.38
C TYR A 72 -23.95 -21.45 -6.61
N GLN A 73 -24.28 -21.29 -5.32
CA GLN A 73 -23.69 -20.23 -4.49
C GLN A 73 -22.19 -20.47 -4.26
N LYS A 74 -21.79 -21.73 -4.09
CA LYS A 74 -20.39 -22.15 -4.00
C LYS A 74 -19.63 -21.77 -5.26
N TYR A 75 -20.14 -22.15 -6.43
CA TYR A 75 -19.49 -21.84 -7.70
C TYR A 75 -19.42 -20.34 -7.98
N ILE A 76 -20.50 -19.58 -7.73
CA ILE A 76 -20.49 -18.12 -7.94
C ILE A 76 -19.48 -17.45 -7.00
N PHE A 77 -19.54 -17.73 -5.70
CA PHE A 77 -18.64 -17.13 -4.71
C PHE A 77 -17.18 -17.44 -5.00
N ASN A 78 -16.85 -18.71 -5.28
CA ASN A 78 -15.48 -19.13 -5.54
C ASN A 78 -14.97 -18.59 -6.89
N THR A 79 -15.83 -18.47 -7.91
CA THR A 79 -15.46 -17.83 -9.19
C THR A 79 -15.15 -16.35 -9.02
N ILE A 80 -15.94 -15.62 -8.23
CA ILE A 80 -15.69 -14.20 -7.94
C ILE A 80 -14.37 -14.06 -7.16
N THR A 81 -14.23 -14.78 -6.05
CA THR A 81 -13.09 -14.61 -5.14
C THR A 81 -11.76 -15.11 -5.71
N ILE A 82 -11.75 -16.26 -6.38
CA ILE A 82 -10.52 -16.83 -6.98
C ILE A 82 -10.26 -16.17 -8.34
N GLY A 83 -11.27 -16.10 -9.20
CA GLY A 83 -11.12 -15.60 -10.56
C GLY A 83 -10.96 -14.09 -10.62
N ILE A 84 -11.98 -13.37 -10.16
CA ILE A 84 -12.04 -11.91 -10.30
C ILE A 84 -11.15 -11.23 -9.26
N ASP A 85 -11.22 -11.60 -7.99
CA ASP A 85 -10.53 -10.85 -6.94
C ASP A 85 -9.05 -11.22 -6.79
N PHE A 86 -8.62 -12.39 -7.27
CA PHE A 86 -7.24 -12.88 -7.13
C PHE A 86 -6.51 -13.07 -8.47
N LEU A 87 -6.97 -13.98 -9.34
CA LEU A 87 -6.26 -14.33 -10.58
C LEU A 87 -6.21 -13.17 -11.58
N LEU A 88 -7.34 -12.51 -11.84
CA LEU A 88 -7.42 -11.39 -12.77
C LEU A 88 -6.47 -10.24 -12.40
N PRO A 89 -6.49 -9.69 -11.16
CA PRO A 89 -5.55 -8.64 -10.79
C PRO A 89 -4.10 -9.12 -10.77
N MET A 90 -3.82 -10.38 -10.42
CA MET A 90 -2.47 -10.95 -10.51
C MET A 90 -1.97 -10.95 -11.95
N MET A 91 -2.79 -11.42 -12.90
CA MET A 91 -2.44 -11.42 -14.33
C MET A 91 -2.21 -10.01 -14.87
N LEU A 92 -3.11 -9.07 -14.55
CA LEU A 92 -2.98 -7.67 -14.98
C LEU A 92 -1.72 -7.01 -14.40
N PHE A 93 -1.40 -7.27 -13.13
CA PHE A 93 -0.22 -6.75 -12.47
C PHE A 93 1.08 -7.33 -13.06
N CYS A 94 1.14 -8.65 -13.23
CA CYS A 94 2.28 -9.32 -13.86
C CYS A 94 2.47 -8.85 -15.31
N GLY A 95 1.39 -8.75 -16.09
CA GLY A 95 1.43 -8.23 -17.46
C GLY A 95 1.94 -6.79 -17.52
N GLY A 96 1.43 -5.91 -16.66
CA GLY A 96 1.84 -4.52 -16.59
C GLY A 96 3.31 -4.34 -16.17
N THR A 97 3.76 -5.07 -15.16
CA THR A 97 5.17 -5.02 -14.72
C THR A 97 6.12 -5.58 -15.78
N MET A 98 5.73 -6.65 -16.48
CA MET A 98 6.51 -7.17 -17.63
C MET A 98 6.58 -6.17 -18.78
N PHE A 99 5.49 -5.47 -19.09
CA PHE A 99 5.48 -4.38 -20.07
C PHE A 99 6.44 -3.26 -19.67
N ILE A 100 6.44 -2.85 -18.40
CA ILE A 100 7.35 -1.85 -17.86
C ILE A 100 8.81 -2.30 -18.01
N ILE A 101 9.14 -3.52 -17.58
CA ILE A 101 10.50 -4.06 -17.67
C ILE A 101 10.97 -4.08 -19.13
N ARG A 102 10.16 -4.62 -20.06
CA ARG A 102 10.49 -4.66 -21.49
C ARG A 102 10.73 -3.26 -22.07
N THR A 103 9.88 -2.29 -21.73
CA THR A 103 10.01 -0.91 -22.21
C THR A 103 11.27 -0.24 -21.68
N LEU A 104 11.57 -0.43 -20.39
CA LEU A 104 12.79 0.10 -19.77
C LEU A 104 14.05 -0.55 -20.34
N CYS A 105 14.05 -1.87 -20.55
CA CYS A 105 15.18 -2.57 -21.17
C CYS A 105 15.44 -2.09 -22.60
N LYS A 106 14.39 -1.91 -23.41
CA LYS A 106 14.51 -1.37 -24.77
C LYS A 106 15.11 0.05 -24.76
N ARG A 107 14.61 0.92 -23.88
CA ARG A 107 15.14 2.29 -23.73
C ARG A 107 16.59 2.32 -23.25
N ASN A 108 16.95 1.48 -22.29
CA ASN A 108 18.32 1.40 -21.80
C ASN A 108 19.29 0.98 -22.93
N LYS A 109 18.92 -0.02 -23.74
CA LYS A 109 19.72 -0.44 -24.89
C LYS A 109 19.86 0.68 -25.93
N ALA A 110 18.78 1.40 -26.23
CA ALA A 110 18.82 2.53 -27.15
C ALA A 110 19.74 3.66 -26.64
N ILE A 111 19.66 3.99 -25.34
CA ILE A 111 20.52 5.00 -24.71
C ILE A 111 22.00 4.56 -24.73
N CYS A 112 22.30 3.29 -24.44
CA CYS A 112 23.69 2.78 -24.51
C CYS A 112 24.26 2.84 -25.93
N LYS A 113 23.43 2.69 -26.97
CA LYS A 113 23.86 2.85 -28.37
C LYS A 113 24.17 4.30 -28.73
N ILE A 114 23.49 5.26 -28.11
CA ILE A 114 23.64 6.70 -28.37
C ILE A 114 24.78 7.30 -27.53
N ASN A 115 24.90 6.91 -26.25
CA ASN A 115 25.80 7.52 -25.27
C ASN A 115 27.24 6.98 -25.30
N GLY A 116 27.71 6.45 -26.44
CA GLY A 116 29.13 6.22 -26.66
C GLY A 116 30.00 7.49 -26.58
N THR A 117 29.39 8.68 -26.50
CA THR A 117 30.12 9.96 -26.63
C THR A 117 29.84 11.08 -25.61
N GLN A 118 28.81 11.08 -24.75
CA GLN A 118 28.67 12.18 -23.75
C GLN A 118 28.04 11.80 -22.40
N ARG A 119 28.77 12.13 -21.33
CA ARG A 119 28.34 12.16 -19.90
C ARG A 119 27.54 13.44 -19.62
N GLY A 120 26.24 13.42 -19.85
CA GLY A 120 25.33 14.47 -19.38
C GLY A 120 24.05 13.85 -18.85
N ALA A 121 24.01 13.46 -17.57
CA ALA A 121 22.94 12.58 -17.06
C ALA A 121 22.50 12.80 -15.60
N THR A 122 22.84 13.90 -14.93
CA THR A 122 22.55 14.03 -13.49
C THR A 122 21.06 14.17 -13.16
N GLU A 123 20.30 14.97 -13.90
CA GLU A 123 18.85 15.14 -13.65
C GLU A 123 18.01 13.92 -14.11
N THR A 124 18.33 13.36 -15.28
CA THR A 124 17.64 12.18 -15.84
C THR A 124 17.88 10.93 -14.98
N GLU A 125 19.08 10.78 -14.41
CA GLU A 125 19.38 9.67 -13.48
C GLU A 125 18.62 9.79 -12.16
N HIS A 126 18.48 10.99 -11.61
CA HIS A 126 17.74 11.19 -10.36
C HIS A 126 16.26 10.82 -10.52
N SER A 127 15.62 11.27 -11.61
CA SER A 127 14.24 10.92 -11.95
C SER A 127 14.05 9.40 -12.17
N ARG A 128 14.98 8.75 -12.89
CA ARG A 128 14.98 7.29 -13.09
C ARG A 128 15.14 6.53 -11.77
N ARG A 129 16.03 6.98 -10.88
CA ARG A 129 16.23 6.37 -9.56
C ARG A 129 14.98 6.45 -8.70
N ASN A 130 14.28 7.57 -8.70
CA ASN A 130 13.04 7.74 -7.94
C ASN A 130 11.91 6.85 -8.49
N THR A 131 11.79 6.76 -9.83
CA THR A 131 10.85 5.84 -10.48
C THR A 131 11.14 4.38 -10.14
N ARG A 132 12.42 3.97 -10.16
CA ARG A 132 12.83 2.60 -9.78
C ARG A 132 12.48 2.29 -8.32
N LYS A 133 12.80 3.19 -7.39
CA LYS A 133 12.46 3.01 -5.96
C LYS A 133 10.97 2.79 -5.76
N LEU A 134 10.15 3.57 -6.45
CA LEU A 134 8.70 3.46 -6.39
C LEU A 134 8.19 2.16 -7.02
N MET A 135 8.75 1.73 -8.15
CA MET A 135 8.41 0.42 -8.74
C MET A 135 8.80 -0.74 -7.82
N VAL A 136 9.99 -0.71 -7.22
CA VAL A 136 10.42 -1.71 -6.23
C VAL A 136 9.42 -1.77 -5.08
N LEU A 137 9.02 -0.61 -4.53
CA LEU A 137 8.02 -0.54 -3.48
C LEU A 137 6.68 -1.18 -3.90
N VAL A 138 6.15 -0.80 -5.06
CA VAL A 138 4.86 -1.31 -5.56
C VAL A 138 4.91 -2.82 -5.80
N VAL A 139 6.00 -3.32 -6.40
CA VAL A 139 6.21 -4.75 -6.62
C VAL A 139 6.36 -5.49 -5.29
N SER A 140 7.11 -4.96 -4.32
CA SER A 140 7.23 -5.57 -2.99
C SER A 140 5.88 -5.70 -2.28
N VAL A 141 5.06 -4.63 -2.29
CA VAL A 141 3.72 -4.67 -1.70
C VAL A 141 2.83 -5.70 -2.42
N ALA A 142 2.87 -5.73 -3.75
CA ALA A 142 2.10 -6.68 -4.54
C ALA A 142 2.51 -8.14 -4.29
N VAL A 143 3.81 -8.43 -4.24
CA VAL A 143 4.32 -9.79 -3.95
C VAL A 143 3.85 -10.25 -2.58
N VAL A 144 4.01 -9.42 -1.54
CA VAL A 144 3.55 -9.77 -0.19
C VAL A 144 2.04 -9.97 -0.16
N TYR A 145 1.28 -9.11 -0.84
CA TYR A 145 -0.15 -9.27 -0.99
C TYR A 145 -0.51 -10.63 -1.62
N PHE A 146 -0.04 -10.93 -2.82
CA PHE A 146 -0.41 -12.18 -3.51
C PHE A 146 0.05 -13.42 -2.75
N LEU A 147 1.26 -13.42 -2.19
CA LEU A 147 1.77 -14.54 -1.40
C LEU A 147 0.99 -14.75 -0.10
N SER A 148 0.54 -13.68 0.55
CA SER A 148 -0.25 -13.79 1.78
C SER A 148 -1.65 -14.38 1.52
N TRP A 149 -2.23 -14.08 0.36
CA TRP A 149 -3.56 -14.56 -0.03
C TRP A 149 -3.52 -15.93 -0.70
N LEU A 150 -2.41 -16.31 -1.33
CA LEU A 150 -2.28 -17.55 -2.11
C LEU A 150 -2.68 -18.81 -1.34
N PRO A 151 -2.24 -19.05 -0.08
CA PRO A 151 -2.61 -20.27 0.65
C PRO A 151 -4.12 -20.38 0.85
N PHE A 152 -4.78 -19.27 1.19
CA PHE A 152 -6.23 -19.23 1.36
C PHE A 152 -6.95 -19.53 0.05
N GLN A 153 -6.50 -18.96 -1.07
CA GLN A 153 -7.11 -19.19 -2.38
C GLN A 153 -6.89 -20.62 -2.90
N LEU A 154 -5.73 -21.23 -2.61
CA LEU A 154 -5.46 -22.62 -2.95
C LEU A 154 -6.39 -23.57 -2.19
N ILE A 155 -6.59 -23.35 -0.88
CA ILE A 155 -7.53 -24.14 -0.08
C ILE A 155 -8.96 -23.99 -0.63
N ALA A 156 -9.39 -22.76 -0.93
CA ALA A 156 -10.70 -22.51 -1.54
C ALA A 156 -10.86 -23.23 -2.90
N LEU A 157 -9.82 -23.22 -3.74
CA LEU A 157 -9.82 -23.91 -5.03
C LEU A 157 -9.94 -25.44 -4.88
N VAL A 158 -9.14 -26.04 -3.99
CA VAL A 158 -9.18 -27.48 -3.72
C VAL A 158 -10.56 -27.89 -3.20
N ASN A 159 -11.11 -27.14 -2.24
CA ASN A 159 -12.46 -27.35 -1.71
C ASN A 159 -13.55 -27.15 -2.78
N THR A 160 -13.27 -26.37 -3.83
CA THR A 160 -14.20 -26.18 -4.96
C THR A 160 -14.25 -27.40 -5.86
N ILE A 161 -13.07 -27.93 -6.21
CA ILE A 161 -12.90 -29.03 -7.15
C ILE A 161 -13.26 -30.38 -6.52
N GLN A 162 -13.01 -30.55 -5.22
CA GLN A 162 -13.43 -31.76 -4.50
C GLN A 162 -14.93 -31.70 -4.20
N THR A 163 -15.70 -32.51 -4.93
CA THR A 163 -17.16 -32.66 -4.79
C THR A 163 -17.56 -33.70 -3.73
N HIS A 164 -16.68 -34.67 -3.43
CA HIS A 164 -16.95 -35.78 -2.50
C HIS A 164 -15.74 -36.14 -1.65
N GLY A 165 -15.41 -35.30 -0.67
CA GLY A 165 -14.41 -35.61 0.33
C GLY A 165 -14.49 -34.59 1.46
N THR A 166 -15.20 -34.94 2.53
CA THR A 166 -15.06 -34.23 3.80
C THR A 166 -13.64 -34.44 4.27
N ILE A 167 -12.79 -33.41 4.15
CA ILE A 167 -11.61 -33.32 5.01
C ILE A 167 -12.12 -32.90 6.40
N ASP A 168 -12.89 -33.79 7.04
CA ASP A 168 -13.23 -33.72 8.45
C ASP A 168 -11.99 -34.14 9.23
N ASP A 169 -11.04 -33.21 9.31
CA ASP A 169 -9.88 -33.34 10.17
C ASP A 169 -9.59 -31.99 10.82
N CYS A 170 -9.32 -32.02 12.12
CA CYS A 170 -8.92 -30.85 12.90
C CYS A 170 -7.75 -30.09 12.23
N SER A 171 -6.86 -30.84 11.57
CA SER A 171 -5.74 -30.33 10.77
C SER A 171 -6.18 -29.41 9.61
N SER A 172 -7.27 -29.73 8.90
CA SER A 172 -7.79 -28.92 7.79
C SER A 172 -8.31 -27.55 8.27
N TYR A 173 -8.96 -27.55 9.44
CA TYR A 173 -9.43 -26.32 10.08
C TYR A 173 -8.27 -25.42 10.55
N VAL A 174 -7.24 -25.99 11.18
CA VAL A 174 -6.05 -25.24 11.61
C VAL A 174 -5.34 -24.64 10.40
N ILE A 175 -5.12 -25.42 9.33
CA ILE A 175 -4.47 -24.95 8.11
C ILE A 175 -5.27 -23.80 7.47
N SER A 176 -6.60 -23.94 7.37
CA SER A 176 -7.48 -22.90 6.82
C SER A 176 -7.44 -21.61 7.64
N THR A 177 -7.43 -21.73 8.97
CA THR A 177 -7.37 -20.59 9.89
C THR A 177 -6.02 -19.88 9.77
N VAL A 178 -4.91 -20.62 9.74
CA VAL A 178 -3.56 -20.04 9.54
C VAL A 178 -3.46 -19.33 8.19
N ALA A 179 -3.99 -19.94 7.13
CA ALA A 179 -4.02 -19.32 5.80
C ALA A 179 -4.84 -18.01 5.78
N GLN A 180 -5.98 -17.99 6.48
CA GLN A 180 -6.82 -16.80 6.60
C GLN A 180 -6.12 -15.69 7.43
N LEU A 181 -5.46 -16.06 8.54
CA LEU A 181 -4.67 -15.12 9.34
C LEU A 181 -3.54 -14.51 8.52
N LEU A 182 -2.84 -15.32 7.71
CA LEU A 182 -1.80 -14.83 6.82
C LEU A 182 -2.36 -13.84 5.80
N ALA A 183 -3.51 -14.15 5.18
CA ALA A 183 -4.18 -13.26 4.24
C ALA A 183 -4.52 -11.89 4.86
N PHE A 184 -4.95 -11.86 6.12
CA PHE A 184 -5.22 -10.62 6.84
C PHE A 184 -3.95 -9.88 7.27
N ALA A 185 -2.86 -10.61 7.55
CA ALA A 185 -1.56 -10.02 7.88
C ALA A 185 -0.97 -9.14 6.75
N ASN A 186 -1.49 -9.23 5.50
CA ASN A 186 -1.11 -8.31 4.41
C ASN A 186 -1.15 -6.84 4.83
N SER A 187 -2.13 -6.46 5.66
CA SER A 187 -2.29 -5.07 6.09
C SER A 187 -1.20 -4.64 7.08
N CYS A 188 -0.68 -5.58 7.87
CA CYS A 188 0.41 -5.34 8.82
C CYS A 188 1.77 -5.21 8.12
N PHE A 189 1.95 -5.85 6.97
CA PHE A 189 3.20 -5.73 6.20
C PHE A 189 3.37 -4.37 5.54
N ASN A 190 2.28 -3.66 5.24
CA ASN A 190 2.33 -2.35 4.58
C ASN A 190 3.23 -1.34 5.32
N PRO A 191 3.02 -1.01 6.62
CA PRO A 191 3.93 -0.15 7.38
C PRO A 191 5.39 -0.60 7.38
N ILE A 192 5.63 -1.91 7.48
CA ILE A 192 6.98 -2.51 7.50
C ILE A 192 7.67 -2.22 6.16
N ILE A 193 7.03 -2.56 5.05
CA ILE A 193 7.53 -2.35 3.69
C ILE A 193 7.79 -0.86 3.45
N TYR A 194 6.83 0.01 3.78
CA TYR A 194 7.00 1.45 3.59
C TYR A 194 8.12 2.04 4.46
N ASN A 195 8.34 1.53 5.67
CA ASN A 195 9.42 2.00 6.55
C ASN A 195 10.81 1.68 5.97
N PHE A 196 10.99 0.48 5.40
CA PHE A 196 12.26 0.10 4.77
C PHE A 196 12.46 0.76 3.40
N ALA A 197 11.41 0.93 2.60
CA ALA A 197 11.53 1.36 1.21
C ALA A 197 11.28 2.87 0.97
N SER A 198 10.68 3.59 1.92
CA SER A 198 10.35 5.02 1.76
C SER A 198 10.85 5.88 2.92
N ALA A 199 11.95 6.60 2.69
CA ALA A 199 12.46 7.61 3.64
C ALA A 199 11.45 8.73 3.92
N GLY A 200 10.57 9.04 2.95
CA GLY A 200 9.48 10.00 3.13
C GLY A 200 8.41 9.48 4.11
N PHE A 201 8.01 8.21 3.96
CA PHE A 201 7.08 7.56 4.88
C PHE A 201 7.67 7.49 6.28
N ARG A 202 8.94 7.09 6.43
CA ARG A 202 9.62 7.06 7.73
C ARG A 202 9.61 8.40 8.45
N ARG A 203 9.88 9.51 7.73
CA ARG A 203 9.80 10.87 8.31
C ARG A 203 8.38 11.23 8.75
N ALA A 204 7.37 10.93 7.94
CA ALA A 204 5.97 11.17 8.28
C ALA A 204 5.51 10.32 9.47
N PHE A 205 5.90 9.04 9.50
CA PHE A 205 5.59 8.10 10.58
C PHE A 205 6.22 8.54 11.92
N VAL A 206 7.50 8.93 11.93
CA VAL A 206 8.15 9.50 13.12
C VAL A 206 7.48 10.80 13.56
N LYS A 207 7.05 11.66 12.62
CA LYS A 207 6.31 12.88 12.96
C LYS A 207 4.95 12.55 13.60
N ALA A 208 4.22 11.57 13.07
CA ALA A 208 2.96 11.11 13.65
C ALA A 208 3.17 10.56 15.08
N LEU A 209 4.21 9.74 15.30
CA LEU A 209 4.56 9.23 16.63
C LEU A 209 4.97 10.33 17.61
N LYS A 210 5.68 11.37 17.16
CA LYS A 210 6.03 12.54 18.00
C LYS A 210 4.82 13.41 18.36
N CYS A 211 3.72 13.29 17.61
CA CYS A 211 2.45 13.93 17.93
C CYS A 211 1.54 13.07 18.82
N CYS A 212 1.93 11.83 19.18
CA CYS A 212 1.20 11.05 20.17
C CYS A 212 1.36 11.65 21.58
N PRO A 213 0.26 11.97 22.29
CA PRO A 213 0.29 12.49 23.67
C PRO A 213 1.04 11.57 24.64
N ILE A 214 0.94 10.25 24.42
CA ILE A 214 1.55 9.20 25.25
C ILE A 214 3.09 9.27 25.22
N LEU A 215 3.70 9.64 24.08
CA LEU A 215 5.15 9.79 23.94
C LEU A 215 5.67 11.17 24.40
N ARG A 216 4.78 12.17 24.54
CA ARG A 216 5.14 13.48 25.13
C ARG A 216 5.26 13.40 26.64
N LEU A 217 4.39 12.65 27.32
CA LEU A 217 4.42 12.47 28.79
C LEU A 217 5.71 11.80 29.28
N ARG A 218 6.31 10.90 28.48
CA ARG A 218 7.58 10.26 28.85
C ARG A 218 8.78 11.19 28.74
N ARG A 219 8.71 12.26 27.94
CA ARG A 219 9.84 13.19 27.73
C ARG A 219 9.86 14.34 28.72
N THR A 220 8.70 14.76 29.25
CA THR A 220 8.65 15.73 30.35
C THR A 220 9.10 15.11 31.69
N SER A 221 8.83 13.83 31.93
CA SER A 221 9.25 13.16 33.19
C SER A 221 10.77 12.88 33.30
N THR A 222 11.56 13.09 32.24
CA THR A 222 13.02 12.88 32.27
C THR A 222 13.83 14.18 32.10
N GLY A 223 13.17 15.34 32.13
CA GLY A 223 13.79 16.66 31.98
C GLY A 223 13.95 17.47 33.27
N GLU A 224 13.30 17.09 34.37
CA GLU A 224 13.36 17.82 35.65
C GLU A 224 14.18 17.07 36.70
N THR A 225 15.49 16.98 36.50
CA THR A 225 16.42 16.79 37.63
C THR A 225 17.79 17.37 37.28
N ARG A 226 17.91 18.70 37.24
CA ARG A 226 19.12 19.44 37.67
C ARG A 226 18.96 20.95 37.49
N SER A 227 18.83 21.60 38.64
CA SER A 227 19.48 22.87 39.04
C SER A 227 18.51 23.79 39.78
N THR A 228 18.25 23.44 41.04
CA THR A 228 18.03 24.46 42.07
C THR A 228 19.34 25.22 42.27
N ASN A 229 19.40 26.46 41.79
CA ASN A 229 20.29 27.46 42.38
C ASN A 229 19.40 28.63 42.83
N LEU A 230 19.29 28.75 44.16
CA LEU A 230 18.83 29.93 44.87
C LEU A 230 19.91 31.03 44.79
N GLY A 231 19.46 32.29 44.75
CA GLY A 231 20.27 33.51 44.84
C GLY A 231 19.69 34.61 43.94
N MET A 232 18.68 35.36 44.37
CA MET A 232 18.77 36.59 45.19
C MET A 232 19.42 37.76 44.42
N GLY A 233 18.63 38.81 44.11
CA GLY A 233 19.17 40.13 43.73
C GLY A 233 18.47 40.85 42.57
N ASP A 234 17.54 41.75 42.94
CA ASP A 234 17.33 43.10 42.40
C ASP A 234 16.56 43.42 41.09
N ILE A 235 15.30 43.83 41.32
CA ILE A 235 14.62 45.13 41.01
C ILE A 235 14.39 45.58 39.54
N PRO A 236 13.18 46.14 39.23
CA PRO A 236 12.62 46.28 37.88
C PRO A 236 12.69 47.71 37.32
N MET A 237 12.36 47.91 36.04
CA MET A 237 11.62 49.08 35.48
C MET A 237 11.80 49.17 33.95
N GLY A 238 10.74 49.57 33.22
CA GLY A 238 10.91 50.24 31.91
C GLY A 238 9.88 49.91 30.84
N ASP A 239 8.75 50.60 30.91
CA ASP A 239 7.59 50.57 30.02
C ASP A 239 7.83 51.23 28.63
N ARG A 240 6.92 50.92 27.69
CA ARG A 240 6.45 51.73 26.54
C ARG A 240 7.40 52.17 25.42
N GLN A 241 7.32 51.42 24.32
CA GLN A 241 6.56 51.77 23.11
C GLN A 241 6.54 53.25 22.62
N SER A 242 7.02 53.40 21.38
CA SER A 242 6.61 54.39 20.35
C SER A 242 7.16 55.82 20.40
N ARG A 243 8.17 56.08 19.55
CA ARG A 243 8.18 57.24 18.61
C ARG A 243 9.23 57.02 17.52
N LYS A 244 8.84 56.48 16.36
CA LYS A 244 8.67 57.22 15.09
C LYS A 244 9.64 58.41 14.89
N ARG A 245 10.40 58.24 13.80
CA ARG A 245 10.77 59.20 12.73
C ARG A 245 12.17 59.82 12.75
N LEU A 246 12.84 59.57 11.61
CA LEU A 246 13.96 60.29 10.97
C LEU A 246 15.30 60.07 11.66
N ILE A 247 16.30 59.52 10.97
CA ILE A 247 17.30 60.32 10.24
C ILE A 247 18.04 59.42 9.21
N THR A 248 18.08 59.90 7.95
CA THR A 248 19.05 59.63 6.84
C THR A 248 19.24 58.18 6.36
N SER A 249 19.18 57.86 5.06
CA SER A 249 19.59 58.61 3.87
C SER A 249 18.83 58.15 2.63
#